data_AF-A0A7Z9LPT8-F1
#
_entry.id   AF-A0A7Z9LPT8-F1
#
_cell.length_a   1.000
_cell.length_b   1.000
_cell.length_c   1.000
_cell.angle_alpha   90.00
_cell.angle_beta   90.00
_cell.angle_gamma   90.00
#
_symmetry.space_group_name_H-M   'P 1'
#
loop_
_entity.id
_entity.type
_entity.pdbx_description
1 polymer ?
#
loop_
_entity_poly.entity_id
_entity_poly.type
_entity_poly.pdbx_seq_one_letter_code
_entity_poly.pdbx_strand_id
1 'polypeptide(L)'
;MAGSKNFGSFRRSACSGPLDRRTFLKVGAISGLGLTLGDYFALQAATAQDSVAGPKAESVIFVFMAGGMSHLDTFDPKPYAPIEYRGELGVANTT
;
A
#
# COMPACT_ATOMS: atom_id res chain seq x y z
N MET A 1 17.37 -52.24 -1.33
CA MET A 1 17.50 -50.77 -1.46
C MET A 1 16.50 -50.27 -2.48
N ALA A 2 15.89 -49.12 -2.19
CA ALA A 2 14.59 -48.65 -2.65
C ALA A 2 14.41 -48.56 -4.18
N GLY A 3 13.25 -49.05 -4.65
CA GLY A 3 12.71 -48.73 -5.96
C GLY A 3 12.00 -47.38 -5.92
N SER A 4 12.51 -46.41 -6.67
CA SER A 4 11.81 -45.17 -6.98
C SER A 4 11.09 -45.37 -8.31
N LYS A 5 9.79 -45.72 -8.26
CA LYS A 5 8.93 -45.74 -9.44
C LYS A 5 8.65 -44.29 -9.83
N ASN A 6 9.09 -43.93 -11.03
CA ASN A 6 8.81 -42.67 -11.72
C ASN A 6 7.30 -42.41 -11.75
N PHE A 7 6.84 -41.42 -10.98
CA PHE A 7 5.47 -40.90 -11.12
C PHE A 7 5.43 -40.01 -12.36
N GLY A 8 5.05 -40.62 -13.48
CA GLY A 8 4.87 -39.94 -14.76
C GLY A 8 3.97 -38.72 -14.60
N SER A 9 4.52 -37.54 -14.89
CA SER A 9 3.75 -36.31 -14.95
C SER A 9 2.73 -36.43 -16.07
N PHE A 10 1.45 -36.58 -15.75
CA PHE A 10 0.36 -36.40 -16.70
C PHE A 10 0.45 -34.97 -17.25
N ARG A 11 1.06 -34.81 -18.43
CA ARG A 11 0.97 -33.59 -19.24
C ARG A 11 -0.51 -33.37 -19.55
N ARG A 12 -1.15 -32.50 -18.76
CA ARG A 12 -2.52 -32.04 -19.04
C ARG A 12 -2.45 -31.25 -20.34
N SER A 13 -3.04 -31.80 -21.40
CA SER A 13 -3.29 -31.06 -22.63
C SER A 13 -4.29 -29.95 -22.29
N ALA A 14 -3.76 -28.76 -22.01
CA ALA A 14 -4.57 -27.57 -21.89
C ALA A 14 -5.17 -27.34 -23.28
N CYS A 15 -6.51 -27.27 -23.37
CA CYS A 15 -7.13 -26.79 -24.59
C CYS A 15 -6.51 -25.41 -24.89
N SER A 16 -5.75 -25.32 -25.97
CA SER A 16 -5.17 -24.08 -26.50
C SER A 16 -6.25 -23.24 -27.20
N GLY A 17 -7.41 -23.09 -26.56
CA GLY A 17 -8.39 -22.10 -26.94
C GLY A 17 -8.00 -20.74 -26.36
N PRO A 18 -8.64 -19.64 -26.81
CA PRO A 18 -8.37 -18.30 -26.26
C PRO A 18 -8.64 -18.20 -24.75
N LEU A 19 -9.35 -19.16 -24.16
CA LEU A 19 -9.67 -19.23 -22.74
C LEU A 19 -9.24 -20.58 -22.14
N ASP A 20 -8.58 -20.53 -20.99
CA ASP A 20 -8.25 -21.74 -20.22
C ASP A 20 -9.54 -22.46 -19.79
N ARG A 21 -9.55 -23.79 -19.91
CA ARG A 21 -10.72 -24.64 -19.58
C ARG A 21 -11.22 -24.38 -18.15
N ARG A 22 -10.29 -24.15 -17.22
CA ARG A 22 -10.62 -23.86 -15.82
C ARG A 22 -11.33 -22.52 -15.67
N THR A 23 -10.93 -21.51 -16.44
CA THR A 23 -11.57 -20.20 -16.43
C THR A 23 -13.00 -20.28 -16.97
N PHE A 24 -13.23 -21.04 -18.05
CA PHE A 24 -14.59 -21.27 -18.56
C PHE A 24 -15.50 -21.95 -17.54
N LEU A 25 -15.02 -23.02 -16.89
CA LEU A 25 -15.79 -23.70 -15.84
C LEU A 25 -16.05 -22.81 -14.63
N LYS A 26 -15.09 -21.94 -14.24
CA LYS A 26 -15.28 -20.97 -13.16
C LYS A 26 -16.34 -19.94 -13.50
N VAL A 27 -16.26 -19.32 -14.68
CA VAL A 27 -17.25 -18.34 -15.13
C VAL A 27 -18.63 -18.97 -15.26
N GLY A 28 -18.72 -20.17 -15.83
CA GLY A 28 -19.97 -20.93 -15.94
C GLY A 28 -20.58 -21.34 -14.60
N ALA A 29 -19.74 -21.72 -13.63
CA ALA A 29 -20.20 -22.04 -12.28
C ALA A 29 -20.69 -20.79 -11.55
N ILE A 30 -19.97 -19.67 -11.64
CA ILE A 30 -20.36 -18.38 -11.04
C ILE A 30 -21.67 -17.88 -11.66
N SER A 31 -21.81 -17.94 -12.99
CA SER A 31 -23.04 -17.56 -13.67
C SER A 31 -24.20 -18.50 -13.33
N GLY A 32 -23.94 -19.80 -13.17
CA GLY A 32 -24.95 -20.79 -12.78
C GLY A 32 -25.43 -20.63 -11.33
N LEU A 33 -24.58 -20.08 -10.45
CA LEU A 33 -24.94 -19.70 -9.08
C LEU A 33 -25.67 -18.34 -9.01
N GLY A 34 -25.96 -17.73 -10.16
CA GLY A 34 -26.75 -16.50 -10.24
C GLY A 34 -25.98 -15.22 -9.96
N LEU A 35 -24.65 -15.26 -9.83
CA LEU A 35 -23.82 -14.06 -9.77
C LEU A 35 -23.67 -13.50 -11.19
N THR A 36 -24.59 -12.60 -11.54
CA THR A 36 -24.52 -11.91 -12.82
C THR A 36 -23.54 -10.75 -12.76
N LEU A 37 -23.11 -10.26 -13.91
CA LEU A 37 -22.25 -9.08 -14.00
C LEU A 37 -22.92 -7.83 -13.37
N GLY A 38 -24.26 -7.77 -13.40
CA GLY A 38 -25.04 -6.72 -12.74
C GLY A 38 -24.94 -6.77 -11.22
N ASP A 39 -25.01 -7.97 -10.64
CA ASP A 39 -24.86 -8.16 -9.18
C ASP A 39 -23.43 -7.82 -8.73
N TYR A 40 -22.42 -8.13 -9.55
CA TYR A 40 -21.05 -7.71 -9.28
C TYR A 40 -20.91 -6.19 -9.24
N PHE A 41 -21.49 -5.46 -10.21
CA PHE A 41 -21.46 -4.00 -10.20
C PHE A 41 -22.29 -3.40 -9.06
N ALA A 42 -23.42 -4.01 -8.70
CA ALA A 42 -24.22 -3.58 -7.55
C ALA A 42 -23.46 -3.76 -6.22
N LEU A 43 -22.78 -4.90 -6.04
CA LEU A 43 -21.91 -5.15 -4.89
C LEU A 43 -20.73 -4.18 -4.86
N GLN A 44 -20.11 -3.91 -6.02
CA GLN A 44 -19.01 -2.95 -6.11
C GLN A 44 -19.47 -1.54 -5.71
N ALA A 45 -20.64 -1.10 -6.19
CA ALA A 45 -21.24 0.18 -5.81
C ALA A 45 -21.60 0.25 -4.33
N ALA A 46 -22.09 -0.85 -3.73
CA ALA A 46 -22.36 -0.93 -2.29
C ALA A 46 -21.08 -0.80 -1.47
N THR A 47 -19.98 -1.45 -1.87
CA THR A 47 -18.68 -1.36 -1.18
C THR A 47 -17.98 -0.01 -1.34
N ALA A 48 -18.33 0.79 -2.35
CA ALA A 48 -17.77 2.13 -2.53
C ALA A 48 -18.18 3.10 -1.40
N GLN A 49 -19.31 2.84 -0.73
CA GLN A 49 -19.80 3.70 0.35
C GLN A 49 -19.15 3.40 1.72
N ASP A 50 -18.59 2.21 1.91
CA ASP A 50 -17.95 1.79 3.16
C ASP A 50 -16.46 2.10 3.25
N SER A 51 -15.90 2.80 2.25
CA SER A 51 -14.60 3.45 2.42
C SER A 51 -14.73 4.70 3.28
N VAL A 52 -15.06 4.51 4.56
CA VAL A 52 -14.64 5.43 5.62
C VAL A 52 -13.12 5.32 5.72
N ALA A 53 -12.44 5.81 4.68
CA ALA A 53 -11.06 6.20 4.80
C ALA A 53 -11.06 7.24 5.91
N GLY A 54 -10.57 6.85 7.10
CA GLY A 54 -10.36 7.78 8.21
C GLY A 54 -9.63 9.03 7.71
N PRO A 55 -9.73 10.17 8.44
CA PRO A 55 -9.30 11.47 7.94
C PRO A 55 -7.92 11.36 7.27
N LYS A 56 -7.92 11.51 5.94
CA LYS A 56 -6.70 11.46 5.13
C LYS A 56 -5.95 12.76 5.37
N ALA A 57 -4.77 12.68 5.97
CA ALA A 57 -3.91 13.84 6.10
C ALA A 57 -3.63 14.40 4.68
N GLU A 58 -3.96 15.67 4.47
CA GLU A 58 -3.83 16.35 3.16
C GLU A 58 -2.36 16.59 2.79
N SER A 59 -1.50 16.77 3.79
CA SER A 59 -0.05 16.95 3.61
C SER A 59 0.73 16.42 4.81
N VAL A 60 1.85 15.75 4.54
CA VAL A 60 2.83 15.31 5.56
C VAL A 60 4.19 15.87 5.19
N ILE A 61 4.82 16.61 6.10
CA ILE A 61 6.20 17.10 5.94
C ILE A 61 7.13 16.13 6.68
N PHE A 62 7.96 15.43 5.94
CA PHE A 62 8.99 14.54 6.50
C PHE A 62 10.36 15.23 6.43
N VAL A 63 10.90 15.62 7.58
CA VAL A 63 12.22 16.24 7.69
C VAL A 63 13.22 15.18 8.14
N PHE A 64 14.05 14.71 7.22
CA PHE A 64 15.12 13.74 7.53
C PHE A 64 16.39 14.48 7.92
N MET A 65 16.75 14.43 9.20
CA MET A 65 17.99 15.01 9.72
C MET A 65 18.92 13.89 10.16
N ALA A 66 19.95 13.61 9.36
CA ALA A 66 20.99 12.67 9.72
C ALA A 66 21.82 13.25 10.88
N GLY A 67 21.56 12.76 12.11
CA GLY A 67 22.19 13.28 13.33
C GLY A 67 21.31 14.16 14.22
N GLY A 68 20.02 14.36 13.86
CA GLY A 68 19.07 15.14 14.65
C GLY A 68 19.20 16.65 14.50
N MET A 69 18.33 17.40 15.19
CA MET A 69 18.40 18.87 15.24
C MET A 69 19.57 19.32 16.11
N SER A 70 20.25 20.40 15.72
CA SER A 70 21.29 20.96 16.58
C SER A 70 20.69 21.53 17.86
N HIS A 71 21.43 21.47 18.97
CA HIS A 71 20.98 22.02 20.25
C HIS A 71 20.73 23.54 20.16
N LEU A 72 21.51 24.23 19.33
CA LEU A 72 21.37 25.68 19.08
C LEU A 72 20.10 26.01 18.29
N ASP A 73 19.58 25.08 17.48
CA ASP A 73 18.39 25.33 16.66
C ASP A 73 17.07 25.04 17.38
N THR A 74 17.09 24.22 18.45
CA THR A 74 15.86 23.76 19.14
C THR A 74 15.72 24.30 20.55
N PHE A 75 16.75 24.11 21.40
CA PHE A 75 16.60 24.25 22.85
C PHE A 75 16.94 25.65 23.37
N ASP A 76 17.89 26.35 22.73
CA ASP A 76 18.22 27.73 23.05
C ASP A 76 18.94 28.41 21.88
N PRO A 77 18.23 29.19 21.03
CA PRO A 77 18.83 29.89 19.90
C PRO A 77 19.79 31.03 20.28
N LYS A 78 20.12 31.18 21.58
CA LYS A 78 21.08 32.13 22.15
C LYS A 78 21.09 33.48 21.40
N PRO A 79 19.99 34.24 21.45
CA PRO A 79 19.78 35.44 20.65
C PRO A 79 20.72 36.60 20.96
N TYR A 80 21.57 36.46 21.98
CA TYR A 80 22.55 37.48 22.40
C TYR A 80 24.01 37.05 22.13
N ALA A 81 24.24 35.88 21.54
CA ALA A 81 25.58 35.42 21.15
C ALA A 81 26.16 36.21 19.96
N PRO A 82 27.46 36.55 19.92
CA PRO A 82 28.16 36.92 18.69
C PRO A 82 27.82 36.00 17.50
N ILE A 83 27.82 36.59 16.30
CA ILE A 83 27.44 35.91 15.05
C ILE A 83 28.29 34.65 14.77
N GLU A 84 29.51 34.60 15.33
CA GLU A 84 30.48 33.53 15.10
C GLU A 84 30.03 32.15 15.62
N TYR A 85 29.11 32.10 16.59
CA TYR A 85 28.63 30.83 17.16
C TYR A 85 27.11 30.79 17.38
N ARG A 86 26.39 31.79 16.89
CA ARG A 86 24.93 31.81 16.89
C ARG A 86 24.41 30.98 15.71
N GLY A 87 23.34 30.21 15.93
CA GLY A 87 22.61 29.57 14.83
C GLY A 87 22.00 30.61 13.88
N GLU A 88 21.77 30.22 12.63
CA GLU A 88 21.16 31.10 11.62
C GLU A 88 19.67 31.38 11.90
N LEU A 89 19.05 30.54 12.74
CA LEU A 89 17.65 30.65 13.13
C LEU A 89 17.45 31.71 14.22
N GLY A 90 16.43 32.54 14.07
CA GLY A 90 16.02 33.53 15.08
C GLY A 90 15.18 32.94 16.22
N VAL A 91 14.89 33.74 17.24
CA VAL A 91 14.02 33.35 18.37
C VAL A 91 12.58 33.75 18.08
N ALA A 92 11.64 32.83 18.29
CA ALA A 92 10.21 33.13 18.30
C ALA A 92 9.78 33.57 19.71
N ASN A 93 9.08 34.71 19.81
CA ASN A 93 8.54 35.19 21.10
C ASN A 93 7.31 34.36 21.49
N THR A 94 7.40 33.62 22.60
CA THR A 94 6.24 32.99 23.24
C THR A 94 5.58 33.99 24.19
N THR A 95 4.25 34.16 24.07
CA THR A 95 3.44 35.07 24.91
C THR A 95 3.24 34.52 26.31
#